data_AF-A0A532UVP0-F1
#
_entry.id   AF-A0A532UVP0-F1
#
_cell.length_a   1.000
_cell.length_b   1.000
_cell.length_c   1.000
_cell.angle_alpha   90.00
_cell.angle_beta   90.00
_cell.angle_gamma   90.00
#
_symmetry.space_group_name_H-M   'P 1'
#
loop_
_entity.id
_entity.type
_entity.pdbx_description
1 polymer ?
#
loop_
_entity_poly.entity_id
_entity_poly.type
_entity_poly.pdbx_seq_one_letter_code
_entity_poly.pdbx_strand_id
1 'polypeptide(L)'
;MHQRPAALKYYYWRKQIVEDHGTEAVSEAAGRIDYFLAALGKPAPEVDLSDDELAAAADSLASAMAKLKADHGSLDATYGDTFRVGRDDTSWPLGGGGGQGLTTLRNISYGSEREDHTRWGSGGQTSTQVIVLSEPIRSWTYVPIGQSDRPNSTHYRDQAERLFSIRKLKPTWWLAEDLAEHIESRTVLSEAPD
;
A
#
# COMPACT_ATOMS: atom_id res chain seq x y z
N MET A 1 6.83 3.26 5.51
CA MET A 1 7.13 1.94 4.91
C MET A 1 7.61 2.02 3.47
N HIS A 2 7.13 2.92 2.61
CA HIS A 2 7.57 2.95 1.20
C HIS A 2 9.11 3.06 1.01
N GLN A 3 9.81 3.84 1.83
CA GLN A 3 11.28 4.01 1.82
C GLN A 3 12.05 2.91 2.59
N ARG A 4 11.48 1.71 2.81
CA ARG A 4 12.14 0.64 3.57
C ARG A 4 12.65 -0.45 2.61
N PRO A 5 13.97 -0.63 2.45
CA PRO A 5 14.53 -1.72 1.64
C PRO A 5 14.13 -3.10 2.14
N ALA A 6 14.09 -3.29 3.46
CA ALA A 6 13.71 -4.57 4.08
C ALA A 6 12.32 -5.07 3.65
N ALA A 7 11.36 -4.16 3.43
CA ALA A 7 10.02 -4.54 2.98
C ALA A 7 10.02 -5.08 1.55
N LEU A 8 10.84 -4.50 0.66
CA LEU A 8 10.98 -5.02 -0.70
C LEU A 8 11.73 -6.36 -0.70
N LYS A 9 12.80 -6.49 0.10
CA LYS A 9 13.53 -7.75 0.26
C LYS A 9 12.61 -8.88 0.72
N TYR A 10 11.78 -8.60 1.72
CA TYR A 10 10.79 -9.57 2.20
C TYR A 10 9.77 -9.95 1.13
N TYR A 11 9.28 -8.99 0.32
CA TYR A 11 8.39 -9.29 -0.80
C TYR A 11 9.04 -10.24 -1.81
N TYR A 12 10.27 -9.96 -2.24
CA TYR A 12 11.01 -10.81 -3.17
C TYR A 12 11.23 -12.21 -2.59
N TRP A 13 11.64 -12.30 -1.32
CA TRP A 13 11.81 -13.58 -0.63
C TRP A 13 10.52 -14.39 -0.57
N ARG A 14 9.40 -13.77 -0.20
CA ARG A 14 8.09 -14.44 -0.17
C ARG A 14 7.62 -14.92 -1.53
N LYS A 15 7.90 -14.16 -2.60
CA LYS A 15 7.61 -14.59 -3.96
C LYS A 15 8.50 -15.79 -4.35
N GLN A 16 9.79 -15.72 -4.05
CA GLN A 16 10.75 -16.76 -4.40
C GLN A 16 10.49 -18.08 -3.65
N ILE A 17 10.24 -18.04 -2.35
CA ILE A 17 10.00 -19.27 -1.58
C ILE A 17 8.73 -20.00 -2.03
N VAL A 18 7.72 -19.27 -2.52
CA VAL A 18 6.52 -19.85 -3.13
C VAL A 18 6.82 -20.42 -4.52
N GLU A 19 7.70 -19.79 -5.29
CA GLU A 19 8.15 -20.29 -6.60
C GLU A 19 8.97 -21.58 -6.45
N ASP A 20 9.87 -21.63 -5.46
CA ASP A 20 10.79 -22.74 -5.24
C ASP A 20 10.09 -23.96 -4.62
N HIS A 21 9.13 -23.75 -3.70
CA HIS A 21 8.56 -24.82 -2.87
C HIS A 21 7.04 -24.99 -3.00
N GLY A 22 6.36 -24.10 -3.74
CA GLY A 22 4.92 -24.13 -3.92
C GLY A 22 4.13 -23.51 -2.76
N THR A 23 2.89 -23.10 -3.05
CA THR A 23 2.04 -22.40 -2.08
C THR A 23 1.63 -23.28 -0.90
N GLU A 24 1.37 -24.57 -1.12
CA GLU A 24 0.89 -25.49 -0.08
C GLU A 24 1.92 -25.67 1.04
N ALA A 25 3.16 -26.02 0.71
CA ALA A 25 4.24 -26.18 1.68
C ALA A 25 4.51 -24.88 2.45
N VAL A 26 4.54 -23.74 1.76
CA VAL A 26 4.73 -22.42 2.39
C VAL A 26 3.58 -22.07 3.34
N SER A 27 2.33 -22.42 2.99
CA SER A 27 1.15 -22.21 3.84
C SER A 27 1.16 -23.13 5.06
N GLU A 28 1.57 -24.38 4.92
CA GLU A 28 1.71 -25.32 6.04
C GLU A 28 2.77 -24.84 7.03
N ALA A 29 3.94 -24.43 6.56
CA ALA A 29 4.98 -23.84 7.39
C ALA A 29 4.50 -22.56 8.07
N ALA A 30 3.82 -21.66 7.34
CA ALA A 30 3.24 -20.46 7.92
C ALA A 30 2.22 -20.78 9.02
N GLY A 31 1.41 -21.84 8.88
CA GLY A 31 0.46 -22.27 9.90
C GLY A 31 1.13 -22.75 11.21
N ARG A 32 2.37 -23.23 11.15
CA ARG A 32 3.17 -23.61 12.33
C ARG A 32 3.89 -22.42 12.96
N ILE A 33 4.24 -21.40 12.18
CA ILE A 33 4.98 -20.22 12.62
C ILE A 33 4.04 -19.10 13.13
N ASP A 34 2.96 -18.85 12.40
CA ASP A 34 2.09 -17.69 12.62
C ASP A 34 1.23 -17.88 13.87
N TYR A 35 1.56 -17.14 14.94
CA TYR A 35 0.79 -17.15 16.18
C TYR A 35 0.16 -15.78 16.47
N PHE A 36 -1.01 -15.53 15.89
CA PHE A 36 -1.71 -14.24 16.00
C PHE A 36 -2.05 -13.83 17.44
N LEU A 37 -2.18 -14.79 18.35
CA LEU A 37 -2.43 -14.52 19.77
C LEU A 37 -1.24 -13.83 20.47
N ALA A 38 -0.03 -13.87 19.89
CA ALA A 38 1.10 -13.08 20.38
C ALA A 38 0.79 -11.58 20.41
N ALA A 39 0.00 -11.08 19.45
CA ALA A 39 -0.44 -9.68 19.42
C ALA A 39 -1.32 -9.30 20.62
N LEU A 40 -1.89 -10.29 21.31
CA LEU A 40 -2.67 -10.13 22.54
C LEU A 40 -1.84 -10.39 23.80
N GLY A 41 -0.51 -10.47 23.69
CA GLY A 41 0.41 -10.73 24.79
C GLY A 41 0.45 -12.19 25.24
N LYS A 42 -0.08 -13.14 24.45
CA LYS A 42 0.08 -14.58 24.74
C LYS A 42 1.50 -15.03 24.38
N PRO A 43 2.13 -15.91 25.17
CA PRO A 43 3.43 -16.46 24.82
C PRO A 43 3.29 -17.24 23.50
N ALA A 44 4.17 -16.94 22.55
CA ALA A 44 4.24 -17.70 21.31
C ALA A 44 4.86 -19.08 21.60
N PRO A 45 4.33 -20.15 21.00
CA PRO A 45 5.00 -21.45 21.03
C PRO A 45 6.37 -21.34 20.33
N GLU A 46 7.23 -22.33 20.59
CA GLU A 46 8.48 -22.46 19.85
C GLU A 46 8.19 -22.74 18.37
N VAL A 47 8.97 -22.12 17.49
CA VAL A 47 8.82 -22.30 16.04
C VAL A 47 9.37 -23.68 15.67
N ASP A 48 8.48 -24.55 15.20
CA ASP A 48 8.80 -25.92 14.79
C ASP A 48 9.11 -25.99 13.29
N LEU A 49 10.34 -25.62 12.95
CA LEU A 49 10.92 -25.76 11.60
C LEU A 49 12.11 -26.71 11.62
N SER A 50 12.17 -27.61 10.64
CA SER A 50 13.32 -28.50 10.47
C SER A 50 14.55 -27.75 9.93
N ASP A 51 15.74 -28.32 10.10
CA ASP A 51 16.96 -27.79 9.50
C ASP A 51 16.87 -27.70 7.97
N ASP A 52 16.17 -28.64 7.33
CA ASP A 52 15.93 -28.64 5.88
C ASP A 52 15.02 -27.48 5.46
N GLU A 53 13.98 -27.18 6.25
CA GLU A 53 13.08 -26.04 6.00
C GLU A 53 13.80 -24.70 6.18
N LEU A 54 14.67 -24.60 7.19
CA LEU A 54 15.51 -23.42 7.40
C LEU A 54 16.52 -23.23 6.26
N ALA A 55 17.16 -24.30 5.80
CA ALA A 55 18.08 -24.26 4.66
C ALA A 55 17.35 -23.85 3.37
N ALA A 56 16.20 -24.44 3.09
CA ALA A 56 15.34 -24.08 1.95
C ALA A 56 14.94 -22.60 1.96
N ALA A 57 14.52 -22.08 3.13
CA ALA A 57 14.18 -20.67 3.29
C ALA A 57 15.38 -19.74 3.06
N ALA A 58 16.59 -20.14 3.49
CA ALA A 58 17.82 -19.39 3.29
C ALA A 58 18.28 -19.39 1.82
N ASP A 59 18.17 -20.52 1.13
CA ASP A 59 18.47 -20.63 -0.30
C ASP A 59 17.52 -19.78 -1.14
N SER A 60 16.21 -19.83 -0.84
CA SER A 60 15.19 -18.94 -1.43
C SER A 60 15.54 -17.46 -1.21
N LEU A 61 16.07 -17.10 -0.04
CA LEU A 61 16.50 -15.73 0.24
C LEU A 61 17.68 -15.31 -0.62
N ALA A 62 18.68 -16.17 -0.80
CA ALA A 62 19.83 -15.89 -1.66
C ALA A 62 19.38 -15.65 -3.11
N SER A 63 18.54 -16.53 -3.66
CA SER A 63 17.94 -16.40 -5.00
C SER A 63 17.12 -15.11 -5.13
N ALA A 64 16.28 -14.81 -4.13
CA ALA A 64 15.47 -13.59 -4.10
C ALA A 64 16.33 -12.31 -4.11
N MET A 65 17.46 -12.30 -3.40
CA MET A 65 18.35 -11.13 -3.37
C MET A 65 19.09 -10.95 -4.70
N ALA A 66 19.50 -12.04 -5.34
CA ALA A 66 20.06 -12.00 -6.69
C ALA A 66 19.03 -11.42 -7.68
N LYS A 67 17.77 -11.87 -7.60
CA LYS A 67 16.69 -11.36 -8.45
C LYS A 67 16.37 -9.89 -8.18
N LEU A 68 16.25 -9.47 -6.92
CA LEU A 68 16.03 -8.07 -6.55
C LEU A 68 17.14 -7.16 -7.09
N LYS A 69 18.40 -7.60 -6.99
CA LYS A 69 19.54 -6.86 -7.54
C LYS A 69 19.52 -6.81 -9.07
N ALA A 70 19.07 -7.87 -9.74
CA ALA A 70 18.91 -7.88 -11.19
C ALA A 70 17.81 -6.92 -11.66
N ASP A 71 16.64 -6.98 -11.01
CA ASP A 71 15.45 -6.19 -11.39
C ASP A 71 15.63 -4.69 -11.07
N HIS A 72 16.32 -4.33 -9.97
CA HIS A 72 16.47 -2.94 -9.52
C HIS A 72 17.90 -2.39 -9.57
N GLY A 73 18.89 -3.19 -9.95
CA GLY A 73 20.31 -2.81 -9.93
C GLY A 73 20.94 -2.67 -8.53
N SER A 74 20.14 -2.74 -7.46
CA SER A 74 20.59 -2.51 -6.07
C SER A 74 19.76 -3.29 -5.06
N LEU A 75 20.43 -3.74 -3.99
CA LEU A 75 19.76 -4.30 -2.80
C LEU A 75 19.13 -3.22 -1.90
N ASP A 76 19.39 -1.95 -2.17
CA ASP A 76 18.85 -0.82 -1.41
C ASP A 76 17.55 -0.26 -2.01
N ALA A 77 17.07 -0.87 -3.10
CA ALA A 77 15.76 -0.55 -3.66
C ALA A 77 14.67 -0.70 -2.58
N THR A 78 13.75 0.25 -2.58
CA THR A 78 12.73 0.42 -1.57
C THR A 78 11.38 -0.08 -2.05
N TYR A 79 10.49 -0.40 -1.12
CA TYR A 79 9.14 -0.87 -1.45
C TYR A 79 8.40 0.09 -2.41
N GLY A 80 8.60 1.40 -2.27
CA GLY A 80 7.99 2.41 -3.13
C GLY A 80 8.58 2.52 -4.55
N ASP A 81 9.70 1.86 -4.81
CA ASP A 81 10.28 1.77 -6.16
C ASP A 81 9.50 0.75 -7.01
N THR A 82 8.98 -0.31 -6.39
CA THR A 82 8.07 -1.27 -7.04
C THR A 82 6.62 -0.84 -6.90
N PHE A 83 6.15 -0.52 -5.70
CA PHE A 83 4.73 -0.36 -5.41
C PHE A 83 4.30 1.09 -5.46
N ARG A 84 3.35 1.40 -6.34
CA ARG A 84 3.02 2.77 -6.74
C ARG A 84 1.53 3.07 -6.63
N VAL A 85 1.21 4.35 -6.42
CA VAL A 85 -0.13 4.91 -6.69
C VAL A 85 -0.03 5.83 -7.89
N GLY A 86 -0.96 5.75 -8.82
CA GLY A 86 -0.92 6.58 -10.01
C GLY A 86 -1.98 6.17 -11.02
N ARG A 87 -2.06 6.93 -12.11
CA ARG A 87 -2.85 6.58 -13.28
C ARG A 87 -2.21 7.13 -14.54
N ASP A 88 -2.52 6.47 -15.65
CA ASP A 88 -1.93 6.68 -16.97
C ASP A 88 -0.40 6.54 -16.96
N ASP A 89 0.30 7.66 -17.09
CA ASP A 89 1.74 7.78 -17.29
C ASP A 89 2.52 8.22 -16.04
N THR A 90 1.82 8.57 -14.95
CA THR A 90 2.45 9.15 -13.77
C THR A 90 2.05 8.41 -12.50
N SER A 91 3.05 8.15 -11.65
CA SER A 91 2.84 7.50 -10.36
C SER A 91 3.79 8.01 -9.28
N TRP A 92 3.46 7.72 -8.03
CA TRP A 92 4.19 8.10 -6.81
C TRP A 92 4.39 6.89 -5.90
N PRO A 93 5.46 6.87 -5.08
CA PRO A 93 5.79 5.71 -4.28
C PRO A 93 4.71 5.46 -3.24
N LEU A 94 4.31 4.22 -3.08
CA LEU A 94 3.29 3.80 -2.13
C LEU A 94 3.85 2.75 -1.19
N GLY A 95 3.27 2.67 0.00
CA GLY A 95 3.51 1.56 0.89
C GLY A 95 2.21 1.19 1.57
N GLY A 96 2.17 -0.04 2.09
CA GLY A 96 0.91 -0.73 2.36
C GLY A 96 0.57 -1.63 1.19
N GLY A 97 -0.63 -2.18 1.21
CA GLY A 97 -1.07 -3.23 0.30
C GLY A 97 -0.93 -4.61 0.88
N GLY A 98 -1.23 -5.60 0.03
CA GLY A 98 -1.04 -6.98 0.38
C GLY A 98 -0.79 -7.91 -0.80
N GLY A 99 -0.56 -9.18 -0.48
CA GLY A 99 -0.16 -10.25 -1.39
C GLY A 99 1.11 -10.96 -0.91
N GLN A 100 1.27 -12.24 -1.26
CA GLN A 100 2.43 -13.05 -0.86
C GLN A 100 2.68 -13.09 0.67
N GLY A 101 1.62 -13.09 1.49
CA GLY A 101 1.74 -13.08 2.96
C GLY A 101 2.04 -11.71 3.57
N LEU A 102 2.21 -10.67 2.76
CA LEU A 102 2.14 -9.29 3.23
C LEU A 102 0.68 -8.89 3.32
N THR A 103 0.19 -8.57 4.51
CA THR A 103 -1.12 -7.93 4.67
C THR A 103 -0.97 -6.77 5.63
N THR A 104 -1.37 -5.57 5.19
CA THR A 104 -1.30 -4.36 6.01
C THR A 104 -2.67 -3.71 6.14
N LEU A 105 -2.91 -2.98 7.24
CA LEU A 105 -4.16 -2.24 7.44
C LEU A 105 -4.42 -1.22 6.33
N ARG A 106 -3.36 -0.65 5.77
CA ARG A 106 -3.45 0.21 4.59
C ARG A 106 -3.58 -0.65 3.35
N ASN A 107 -4.80 -1.09 3.04
CA ASN A 107 -5.04 -2.08 2.01
C ASN A 107 -5.08 -1.48 0.60
N ILE A 108 -4.22 -1.98 -0.29
CA ILE A 108 -4.08 -1.62 -1.69
C ILE A 108 -3.87 -2.92 -2.46
N SER A 109 -4.72 -3.14 -3.46
CA SER A 109 -4.54 -4.22 -4.41
C SER A 109 -3.69 -3.70 -5.55
N TYR A 110 -2.49 -4.25 -5.73
CA TYR A 110 -1.63 -3.89 -6.84
C TYR A 110 -1.91 -4.77 -8.06
N GLY A 111 -1.89 -4.16 -9.24
CA GLY A 111 -2.02 -4.88 -10.50
C GLY A 111 -0.78 -5.70 -10.88
N SER A 112 -0.79 -6.21 -12.11
CA SER A 112 0.36 -6.88 -12.72
C SER A 112 1.61 -6.00 -12.72
N GLU A 113 2.77 -6.67 -12.73
CA GLU A 113 4.05 -6.01 -12.93
C GLU A 113 4.09 -5.35 -14.31
N ARG A 114 4.67 -4.16 -14.36
CA ARG A 114 4.99 -3.41 -15.57
C ARG A 114 6.43 -3.69 -15.98
N GLU A 115 6.79 -3.28 -17.19
CA GLU A 115 8.15 -3.48 -17.75
C GLU A 115 9.25 -2.84 -16.90
N ASP A 116 8.94 -1.77 -16.17
CA ASP A 116 9.86 -1.06 -15.26
C ASP A 116 9.87 -1.66 -13.84
N HIS A 117 9.37 -2.88 -13.68
CA HIS A 117 9.16 -3.56 -12.38
C HIS A 117 8.25 -2.82 -11.40
N THR A 118 7.50 -1.81 -11.85
CA THR A 118 6.49 -1.17 -11.02
C THR A 118 5.18 -1.96 -11.03
N ARG A 119 4.42 -1.81 -9.96
CA ARG A 119 3.07 -2.35 -9.76
C ARG A 119 2.20 -1.25 -9.20
N TRP A 120 1.14 -0.91 -9.93
CA TRP A 120 0.30 0.23 -9.60
C TRP A 120 -0.96 -0.23 -8.88
N GLY A 121 -1.41 0.57 -7.91
CA GLY A 121 -2.66 0.34 -7.22
C GLY A 121 -3.83 0.28 -8.20
N SER A 122 -4.64 -0.78 -8.08
CA SER A 122 -5.79 -1.09 -8.93
C SER A 122 -7.09 -1.27 -8.14
N GLY A 123 -7.00 -1.33 -6.80
CA GLY A 123 -8.14 -1.47 -5.91
C GLY A 123 -7.72 -1.34 -4.44
N GLY A 124 -8.67 -1.60 -3.54
CA GLY A 124 -8.49 -1.48 -2.09
C GLY A 124 -9.09 -0.20 -1.54
N GLN A 125 -8.31 0.55 -0.76
CA GLN A 125 -8.76 1.75 -0.06
C GLN A 125 -9.17 2.88 -1.03
N THR A 126 -10.36 3.46 -0.86
CA THR A 126 -10.93 4.47 -1.79
C THR A 126 -11.23 5.83 -1.14
N SER A 127 -12.02 5.87 -0.07
CA SER A 127 -12.52 7.12 0.55
C SER A 127 -12.25 7.12 2.04
N THR A 128 -10.98 7.12 2.43
CA THR A 128 -10.61 7.09 3.85
C THR A 128 -11.00 8.38 4.53
N GLN A 129 -11.67 8.24 5.66
CA GLN A 129 -12.03 9.37 6.51
C GLN A 129 -11.78 9.02 7.97
N VAL A 130 -11.29 10.00 8.71
CA VAL A 130 -11.21 9.96 10.17
C VAL A 130 -12.10 11.08 10.69
N ILE A 131 -13.01 10.74 11.61
CA ILE A 131 -13.94 11.68 12.22
C ILE A 131 -13.75 11.62 13.73
N VAL A 132 -13.57 12.78 14.35
CA VAL A 132 -13.57 12.96 15.79
C VAL A 132 -14.85 13.74 16.13
N LEU A 133 -15.74 13.09 16.88
CA LEU A 133 -17.00 13.66 17.37
C LEU A 133 -16.75 14.63 18.54
N SER A 134 -15.95 15.66 18.28
CA SER A 134 -15.72 16.79 19.19
C SER A 134 -16.74 17.90 18.95
N GLU A 135 -16.68 18.96 19.75
CA GLU A 135 -17.42 20.21 19.54
C GLU A 135 -16.43 21.36 19.28
N PRO A 136 -16.31 21.84 18.03
CA PRO A 136 -16.96 21.35 16.81
C PRO A 136 -16.41 20.00 16.31
N ILE A 137 -17.14 19.32 15.42
CA ILE A 137 -16.69 18.09 14.77
C ILE A 137 -15.42 18.37 13.98
N ARG A 138 -14.45 17.46 14.06
CA ARG A 138 -13.24 17.53 13.23
C ARG A 138 -13.12 16.27 12.39
N SER A 139 -12.84 16.44 11.11
CA SER A 139 -12.62 15.30 10.23
C SER A 139 -11.60 15.57 9.14
N TRP A 140 -11.00 14.48 8.66
CA TRP A 140 -9.96 14.48 7.65
C TRP A 140 -10.19 13.35 6.66
N THR A 141 -9.83 13.57 5.40
CA THR A 141 -10.01 12.61 4.31
C THR A 141 -8.88 12.66 3.30
N TYR A 142 -8.78 11.65 2.45
CA TYR A 142 -8.18 11.73 1.13
C TYR A 142 -8.89 10.73 0.21
N VAL A 143 -8.61 10.83 -1.09
CA VAL A 143 -8.80 9.75 -2.06
C VAL A 143 -7.46 9.38 -2.70
N PRO A 144 -7.24 8.11 -3.13
CA PRO A 144 -5.95 7.67 -3.65
C PRO A 144 -5.43 8.42 -4.87
N ILE A 145 -6.31 8.88 -5.75
CA ILE A 145 -5.93 9.47 -7.04
C ILE A 145 -6.24 10.96 -7.10
N GLY A 146 -7.52 11.30 -7.25
CA GLY A 146 -8.01 12.66 -7.42
C GLY A 146 -9.54 12.67 -7.38
N GLN A 147 -10.15 13.84 -7.43
CA GLN A 147 -11.59 14.04 -7.31
C GLN A 147 -12.28 14.29 -8.67
N SER A 148 -11.58 14.07 -9.78
CA SER A 148 -12.14 14.24 -11.12
C SER A 148 -11.56 13.21 -12.07
N ASP A 149 -12.38 12.58 -12.90
CA ASP A 149 -11.90 11.67 -13.96
C ASP A 149 -11.67 12.36 -15.31
N ARG A 150 -11.75 13.69 -15.36
CA ARG A 150 -11.44 14.46 -16.56
C ARG A 150 -9.92 14.63 -16.70
N PRO A 151 -9.28 14.13 -17.78
CA PRO A 151 -7.81 14.16 -17.92
C PRO A 151 -7.19 15.57 -17.82
N ASN A 152 -7.94 16.61 -18.19
CA ASN A 152 -7.51 18.00 -18.12
C ASN A 152 -7.81 18.70 -16.78
N SER A 153 -8.39 18.00 -15.80
CA SER A 153 -8.68 18.56 -14.48
C SER A 153 -7.43 18.68 -13.62
N THR A 154 -7.28 19.77 -12.89
CA THR A 154 -6.26 19.91 -11.84
C THR A 154 -6.45 18.89 -10.71
N HIS A 155 -7.67 18.37 -10.55
CA HIS A 155 -8.01 17.33 -9.57
C HIS A 155 -8.00 15.92 -10.16
N TYR A 156 -7.34 15.73 -11.32
CA TYR A 156 -7.18 14.42 -11.92
C TYR A 156 -6.30 13.52 -11.04
N ARG A 157 -5.12 13.96 -10.61
CA ARG A 157 -4.19 13.09 -9.85
C ARG A 157 -3.48 13.79 -8.71
N ASP A 158 -3.99 14.95 -8.31
CA ASP A 158 -3.39 15.82 -7.30
C ASP A 158 -3.26 15.16 -5.93
N GLN A 159 -4.25 14.34 -5.54
CA GLN A 159 -4.22 13.68 -4.23
C GLN A 159 -3.25 12.49 -4.19
N ALA A 160 -3.01 11.78 -5.30
CA ALA A 160 -2.00 10.71 -5.35
C ALA A 160 -0.63 11.19 -4.89
N GLU A 161 -0.20 12.33 -5.42
CA GLU A 161 1.07 12.98 -5.07
C GLU A 161 1.01 13.61 -3.68
N ARG A 162 0.09 14.56 -3.50
CA ARG A 162 0.15 15.56 -2.43
C ARG A 162 -0.34 15.02 -1.10
N LEU A 163 -1.12 13.94 -1.11
CA LEU A 163 -1.81 13.42 0.06
C LEU A 163 -1.52 11.93 0.25
N PHE A 164 -1.93 11.11 -0.72
CA PHE A 164 -1.96 9.67 -0.56
C PHE A 164 -0.56 9.06 -0.48
N SER A 165 0.33 9.33 -1.44
CA SER A 165 1.70 8.80 -1.43
C SER A 165 2.42 9.11 -0.11
N ILE A 166 2.32 10.36 0.35
CA ILE A 166 2.99 10.86 1.56
C ILE A 166 2.21 10.62 2.86
N ARG A 167 1.05 9.94 2.82
CA ARG A 167 0.21 9.60 3.98
C ARG A 167 -0.33 10.79 4.76
N LYS A 168 -0.68 11.87 4.05
CA LYS A 168 -1.26 13.08 4.62
C LYS A 168 -2.75 13.15 4.32
N LEU A 169 -3.59 13.13 5.35
CA LEU A 169 -5.01 13.44 5.19
C LEU A 169 -5.18 14.96 5.11
N LYS A 170 -6.14 15.43 4.31
CA LYS A 170 -6.57 16.83 4.30
C LYS A 170 -7.79 17.02 5.22
N PRO A 171 -7.96 18.19 5.86
CA PRO A 171 -9.18 18.47 6.61
C PRO A 171 -10.40 18.43 5.68
N THR A 172 -11.55 18.05 6.23
CA THR A 172 -12.84 18.28 5.60
C THR A 172 -13.43 19.55 6.24
N TRP A 173 -13.53 20.63 5.47
CA TRP A 173 -14.09 21.90 5.92
C TRP A 173 -15.62 21.77 6.05
N TRP A 174 -16.08 21.43 7.25
CA TRP A 174 -17.48 21.14 7.53
C TRP A 174 -18.28 22.41 7.86
N LEU A 175 -17.69 23.32 8.62
CA LEU A 175 -18.33 24.59 8.98
C LEU A 175 -18.29 25.57 7.81
N ALA A 176 -19.30 26.43 7.73
CA ALA A 176 -19.40 27.44 6.68
C ALA A 176 -18.22 28.42 6.73
N GLU A 177 -17.81 28.84 7.94
CA GLU A 177 -16.61 29.68 8.11
C GLU A 177 -15.32 29.00 7.64
N ASP A 178 -15.13 27.71 7.95
CA ASP A 178 -13.96 26.94 7.49
C ASP A 178 -13.96 26.84 5.97
N LEU A 179 -15.12 26.52 5.37
CA LEU A 179 -15.23 26.35 3.93
C LEU A 179 -14.96 27.67 3.18
N ALA A 180 -15.39 28.80 3.73
CA ALA A 180 -15.31 30.11 3.08
C ALA A 180 -13.88 30.49 2.62
N GLU A 181 -12.86 30.10 3.38
CA GLU A 181 -11.44 30.38 3.04
C GLU A 181 -10.86 29.44 1.96
N HIS A 182 -11.62 28.43 1.54
CA HIS A 182 -11.14 27.35 0.67
C HIS A 182 -11.99 27.14 -0.59
N ILE A 183 -12.88 28.08 -0.92
CA ILE A 183 -13.68 28.05 -2.15
C ILE A 183 -12.82 28.46 -3.34
N GLU A 184 -12.55 27.52 -4.25
CA GLU A 184 -11.84 27.80 -5.51
C GLU A 184 -12.79 28.17 -6.67
N SER A 185 -14.03 27.65 -6.65
CA SER A 185 -15.03 27.96 -7.67
C SER A 185 -16.45 27.89 -7.12
N ARG A 186 -17.37 28.67 -7.72
CA ARG A 186 -18.79 28.69 -7.35
C ARG A 186 -19.64 28.62 -8.60
N THR A 187 -20.53 27.63 -8.65
CA THR A 187 -21.55 27.50 -9.70
C THR A 187 -22.92 27.68 -9.07
N VAL A 188 -23.74 28.57 -9.62
CA VAL A 188 -25.13 28.77 -9.19
C VAL A 188 -26.03 28.10 -10.21
N LEU A 189 -26.85 27.15 -9.77
CA LEU A 189 -27.84 26.49 -10.62
C LEU A 189 -29.11 27.34 -10.64
N SER A 190 -29.66 27.60 -11.84
CA SER A 190 -30.90 28.37 -12.01
C SER A 190 -32.15 27.60 -11.60
N GLU A 191 -32.10 26.27 -11.69
CA GLU A 191 -33.18 25.33 -11.38
C GLU A 191 -32.58 24.04 -10.79
N ALA A 192 -33.34 23.29 -9.99
CA ALA A 192 -32.91 21.98 -9.52
C ALA A 192 -32.89 20.98 -10.71
N PRO A 193 -31.95 20.02 -10.76
CA PRO A 193 -32.04 18.96 -11.75
C PRO A 193 -33.34 18.16 -11.54
N ASP A 194 -34.06 17.88 -12.64
CA ASP A 194 -35.27 17.04 -12.66
C ASP A 194 -35.02 15.64 -12.09
#